data_AF-A0A924XAN0-F1
#
_entry.id   AF-A0A924XAN0-F1
#
_cell.length_a   1.000
_cell.length_b   1.000
_cell.length_c   1.000
_cell.angle_alpha   90.00
_cell.angle_beta   90.00
_cell.angle_gamma   90.00
#
_symmetry.space_group_name_H-M   'P 1'
#
loop_
_entity.id
_entity.type
_entity.pdbx_description
1 polymer ?
#
loop_
_entity_poly.entity_id
_entity_poly.type
_entity_poly.pdbx_seq_one_letter_code
_entity_poly.pdbx_strand_id
1 'polypeptide(L)' 'MCTTFPTPGFCDEKIHLFLAVGLKHGQWAREADEFMEVETISLSNALEMIEEGRIQDGKTALGLLFAAGFRAGR' A
#
# COMPACT_ATOMS: atom_id res chain seq x y z
N MET A 1 0.31 8.07 9.72
CA MET A 1 0.86 8.65 8.48
C MET A 1 2.34 8.30 8.47
N CYS A 2 2.82 7.70 7.39
CA CYS A 2 4.23 7.36 7.19
C CYS A 2 4.67 7.98 5.84
N THR A 3 5.93 8.35 5.71
CA THR A 3 6.48 8.89 4.44
C THR A 3 7.68 8.05 4.03
N THR A 4 7.73 7.65 2.77
CA THR A 4 8.87 6.95 2.18
C THR A 4 9.54 7.79 1.10
N PHE A 5 10.84 7.60 0.97
CA PHE A 5 11.69 8.16 -0.07
C PHE A 5 12.16 6.97 -0.90
N PRO A 6 11.56 6.70 -2.07
CA PRO A 6 11.80 5.45 -2.79
C PRO A 6 13.22 5.36 -3.35
N THR A 7 13.82 6.49 -3.74
CA THR A 7 15.16 6.49 -4.36
C THR A 7 15.94 7.78 -4.01
N PRO A 8 16.29 8.02 -2.73
CA PRO A 8 16.88 9.28 -2.27
C PRO A 8 18.27 9.58 -2.89
N GLY A 9 18.93 8.57 -3.45
CA GLY A 9 20.19 8.75 -4.19
C GLY A 9 20.01 9.23 -5.63
N PHE A 10 18.78 9.31 -6.14
CA PHE A 10 18.47 9.70 -7.52
C PHE A 10 17.42 10.80 -7.60
N CYS A 11 16.34 10.70 -6.81
CA CYS A 11 15.22 11.63 -6.82
C CYS A 11 14.85 12.06 -5.39
N ASP A 12 14.29 13.26 -5.26
CA ASP A 12 13.78 13.83 -4.01
C ASP A 12 12.29 13.51 -3.77
N GLU A 13 11.73 12.56 -4.52
CA GLU A 13 10.35 12.09 -4.42
C GLU A 13 10.01 11.69 -2.97
N LYS A 14 8.83 12.13 -2.54
CA LYS A 14 8.23 11.79 -1.25
C LYS A 14 6.88 11.15 -1.49
N ILE A 15 6.70 9.94 -0.98
CA ILE A 15 5.41 9.24 -1.05
C ILE A 15 4.83 9.18 0.36
N HIS A 16 3.70 9.85 0.56
CA HIS A 16 2.96 9.85 1.82
C HIS A 16 1.94 8.71 1.85
N LEU A 17 2.03 7.85 2.86
CA LEU A 17 1.16 6.70 3.06
C LEU A 17 0.07 7.02 4.09
N PHE A 18 -1.18 6.79 3.67
CA PHE A 18 -2.39 7.00 4.46
C PHE A 18 -3.13 5.68 4.70
N LEU A 19 -3.84 5.60 5.83
CA LEU A 19 -4.74 4.48 6.14
C LEU A 19 -6.17 4.97 6.03
N ALA A 20 -6.90 4.47 5.04
CA ALA A 20 -8.31 4.75 4.85
C ALA A 20 -9.17 3.71 5.58
N VAL A 21 -10.14 4.15 6.39
CA VAL A 21 -11.07 3.32 7.15
C VAL A 21 -12.49 3.87 7.01
N GLY A 22 -13.50 3.05 7.29
CA GLY A 22 -14.91 3.46 7.14
C GLY A 22 -15.30 3.68 5.67
N LEU A 23 -14.79 2.82 4.79
CA LEU A 23 -14.98 2.93 3.34
C LEU A 23 -16.45 2.70 2.94
N LYS A 24 -16.89 3.42 1.91
CA LYS A 24 -18.12 3.15 1.18
C LYS A 24 -17.78 2.87 -0.27
N HIS A 25 -18.50 1.95 -0.91
CA HIS A 25 -18.29 1.68 -2.32
C HIS A 25 -18.65 2.93 -3.15
N GLY A 26 -17.76 3.29 -4.07
CA GLY A 26 -17.92 4.44 -4.97
C GLY A 26 -17.76 4.02 -6.42
N GLN A 27 -18.00 4.94 -7.34
CA GLN A 27 -17.69 4.76 -8.75
C GLN A 27 -16.22 5.10 -9.03
N TRP A 28 -15.61 4.43 -10.00
CA TRP A 28 -14.26 4.70 -10.46
C TRP A 28 -14.30 5.49 -11.78
N ALA A 29 -13.33 6.38 -11.96
CA ALA A 29 -13.11 7.16 -13.17
C ALA A 29 -11.64 6.99 -13.57
N ARG A 30 -11.31 5.81 -14.11
CA ARG A 30 -9.95 5.50 -14.60
C ARG A 30 -9.75 6.13 -15.97
N GLU A 31 -8.53 6.55 -16.24
CA GLU A 31 -8.13 7.00 -17.58
C GLU A 31 -8.01 5.81 -18.54
N ALA A 32 -8.07 6.08 -19.85
CA ALA A 32 -8.10 5.03 -20.87
C ALA A 32 -6.84 4.17 -20.93
N ASP A 33 -5.71 4.68 -20.43
CA ASP A 33 -4.41 4.04 -20.37
C ASP A 33 -4.11 3.39 -19.00
N GLU A 34 -5.04 3.46 -18.05
CA GLU A 34 -4.87 2.90 -16.71
C GLU A 34 -5.41 1.45 -16.63
N PHE A 35 -4.50 0.49 -16.73
CA PHE A 35 -4.81 -0.94 -16.59
C PHE A 35 -4.55 -1.40 -15.14
N MET A 36 -5.62 -1.66 -14.38
CA MET A 36 -5.53 -2.09 -12.99
C MET A 36 -6.76 -2.92 -12.59
N GLU A 37 -6.59 -3.86 -11.65
CA GLU A 37 -7.69 -4.61 -11.05
C GLU A 37 -7.78 -4.35 -9.54
N VAL A 38 -8.99 -4.42 -9.00
CA VAL A 38 -9.21 -4.25 -7.56
C VAL A 38 -9.27 -5.64 -6.93
N GLU A 39 -8.37 -5.90 -5.99
CA GLU A 39 -8.40 -7.11 -5.18
C GLU A 39 -8.70 -6.79 -3.73
N THR A 40 -9.49 -7.67 -3.09
CA THR A 40 -9.73 -7.63 -1.65
C THR A 40 -8.96 -8.76 -1.00
N ILE A 41 -7.96 -8.41 -0.22
CA ILE A 41 -7.05 -9.36 0.43
C ILE A 41 -7.09 -9.09 1.94
N SER A 42 -7.11 -10.15 2.76
CA SER A 42 -6.96 -9.98 4.20
C SER A 42 -5.58 -9.45 4.53
N LEU A 43 -5.46 -8.68 5.62
CA LEU A 43 -4.15 -8.17 6.05
C LEU A 43 -3.15 -9.31 6.31
N SER A 44 -3.60 -10.43 6.88
CA SER A 44 -2.74 -11.60 7.11
C SER A 44 -2.15 -12.17 5.82
N ASN A 45 -2.97 -12.34 4.79
CA ASN A 45 -2.51 -12.90 3.51
C ASN A 45 -1.60 -11.91 2.78
N ALA A 46 -1.89 -10.60 2.88
CA ALA A 46 -1.01 -9.58 2.32
C ALA A 46 0.37 -9.56 3.02
N LEU A 47 0.45 -9.86 4.32
CA LEU A 47 1.72 -10.00 5.03
C LEU A 47 2.48 -11.26 4.60
N GLU A 48 1.79 -12.39 4.43
CA GLU A 48 2.38 -13.61 3.87
C GLU A 48 2.92 -13.37 2.44
N MET A 49 2.19 -12.63 1.61
CA MET A 49 2.65 -12.24 0.27
C MET A 49 3.94 -11.40 0.29
N ILE A 50 4.15 -10.59 1.34
CA ILE A 50 5.42 -9.86 1.52
C ILE A 50 6.54 -10.84 1.90
N GLU A 51 6.27 -11.73 2.86
CA GLU A 51 7.24 -12.73 3.33
C GLU A 51 7.71 -13.68 2.21
N GLU A 52 6.78 -14.11 1.36
CA GLU A 52 7.06 -14.95 0.19
C GLU A 52 7.69 -14.18 -0.99
N GLY A 53 7.81 -12.85 -0.90
CA GLY A 53 8.33 -12.01 -1.97
C GLY A 53 7.40 -11.86 -3.17
N ARG A 54 6.10 -12.12 -3.02
CA ARG A 54 5.07 -11.79 -4.03
C ARG A 54 4.76 -10.29 -4.06
N ILE A 55 4.88 -9.60 -2.92
CA ILE A 55 4.84 -8.14 -2.83
C ILE A 55 6.26 -7.64 -2.58
N GLN A 56 6.88 -7.05 -3.60
CA GLN A 56 8.25 -6.51 -3.54
C GLN A 56 8.29 -4.98 -3.67
N ASP A 57 7.18 -4.34 -4.04
CA ASP A 57 7.09 -2.89 -4.12
C ASP A 57 7.20 -2.26 -2.72
N GLY A 58 8.24 -1.45 -2.51
CA GLY A 58 8.62 -0.98 -1.18
C GLY A 58 7.57 -0.09 -0.50
N LYS A 59 6.88 0.78 -1.26
CA LYS A 59 5.81 1.62 -0.71
C LYS A 59 4.60 0.79 -0.28
N THR A 60 4.28 -0.27 -1.03
CA THR A 60 3.20 -1.21 -0.69
C THR A 60 3.55 -2.02 0.56
N ALA A 61 4.74 -2.64 0.60
CA ALA A 61 5.17 -3.43 1.75
C ALA A 61 5.26 -2.60 3.03
N LEU A 62 5.84 -1.39 2.96
CA LEU A 62 5.92 -0.46 4.10
C LEU A 62 4.53 -0.07 4.62
N GLY A 63 3.59 0.24 3.72
CA GLY A 63 2.23 0.61 4.09
C GLY A 63 1.50 -0.51 4.85
N LEU A 64 1.60 -1.74 4.35
CA LEU A 64 1.00 -2.92 4.95
C LEU A 64 1.62 -3.27 6.31
N LEU A 65 2.96 -3.29 6.40
CA LEU A 65 3.68 -3.54 7.66
C LEU A 65 3.40 -2.46 8.71
N PHE A 66 3.35 -1.19 8.29
CA PHE A 66 3.00 -0.09 9.17
C PHE A 66 1.56 -0.23 9.70
N ALA A 67 0.60 -0.57 8.84
CA ALA A 67 -0.78 -0.81 9.24
C ALA A 67 -0.89 -1.98 10.23
N ALA A 68 -0.21 -3.10 9.95
CA ALA A 68 -0.18 -4.26 10.82
C ALA A 68 0.42 -3.95 12.19
N GLY A 69 1.63 -3.38 12.23
CA GLY A 69 2.39 -3.18 13.45
C GLY A 69 1.90 -2.03 14.34
N PHE A 70 1.43 -0.93 13.75
CA PHE A 70 1.13 0.29 14.51
C PHE A 70 -0.36 0.67 14.57
N ARG A 71 -1.21 0.02 13.78
CA ARG A 71 -2.63 0.41 13.65
C ARG A 71 -3.61 -0.74 13.88
N ALA A 72 -3.24 -1.99 13.57
CA ALA A 72 -4.09 -3.17 13.76
C ALA A 72 -3.70 -4.02 15.00
N GLY A 73 -2.48 -3.88 15.51
CA GLY A 73 -1.93 -4.63 16.65
C GLY A 73 -1.97 -3.91 18.01
N ARG A 74 -2.92 -2.97 18.22
CA ARG A 74 -3.24 -2.40 19.55
C ARG A 74 -4.73 -2.45 19.79
#